data_AF-A0A8W8IJM3-F1
#
_entry.id   AF-A0A8W8IJM3-F1
#
_cell.length_a   1.000
_cell.length_b   1.000
_cell.length_c   1.000
_cell.angle_alpha   90.00
_cell.angle_beta   90.00
_cell.angle_gamma   90.00
#
_symmetry.space_group_name_H-M   'P 1'
#
loop_
_entity.id
_entity.type
_entity.pdbx_description
1 polymer ?
#
loop_
_entity_poly.entity_id
_entity_poly.type
_entity_poly.pdbx_seq_one_letter_code
_entity_poly.pdbx_strand_id
1 'polypeptide(L)'
;MQLLDELPMIYGAAFHLYSDIEVTSPLNHKNRPLQIGLAIYCAIVTAFYLLSQHVIFFQVSYGLLVTLMVFSSVRLMLYYEHNTLLYLTGLVTYMSGFVLWNLDQHFCGNLQ
;
A
#
# COMPACT_ATOMS: atom_id res chain seq x y z
N MET A 1 -12.27 17.73 0.41
CA MET A 1 -12.52 16.54 -0.45
C MET A 1 -11.31 15.60 -0.53
N GLN A 2 -10.28 15.77 0.31
CA GLN A 2 -9.03 14.99 0.26
C GLN A 2 -9.12 13.64 0.99
N LEU A 3 -9.89 13.57 2.08
CA LEU A 3 -10.11 12.33 2.83
C LEU A 3 -10.73 11.17 2.02
N LEU A 4 -11.56 11.52 1.03
CA LEU A 4 -12.25 10.52 0.19
C LEU A 4 -11.29 9.80 -0.77
N ASP A 5 -10.14 10.39 -1.08
CA ASP A 5 -9.12 9.78 -1.94
C ASP A 5 -8.11 8.98 -1.10
N GLU A 6 -7.62 9.59 -0.02
CA GLU A 6 -6.56 9.04 0.83
C GLU A 6 -7.01 7.79 1.62
N LEU A 7 -8.20 7.79 2.23
CA LEU A 7 -8.63 6.64 3.05
C LEU A 7 -8.85 5.36 2.21
N PRO A 8 -9.57 5.39 1.07
CA PRO A 8 -9.68 4.23 0.16
C PRO A 8 -8.34 3.64 -0.28
N MET A 9 -7.32 4.48 -0.43
CA MET A 9 -5.98 4.05 -0.82
C MET A 9 -5.32 3.13 0.24
N ILE A 10 -5.52 3.42 1.54
CA ILE A 10 -5.06 2.54 2.64
C ILE A 10 -5.81 1.21 2.63
N TYR A 11 -7.14 1.24 2.50
CA TYR A 11 -7.95 0.02 2.47
C TYR A 11 -7.60 -0.87 1.27
N GLY A 12 -7.40 -0.26 0.10
CA GLY A 12 -6.98 -0.97 -1.12
C GLY A 12 -5.62 -1.63 -0.96
N ALA A 13 -4.62 -0.90 -0.43
CA ALA A 13 -3.29 -1.46 -0.18
C ALA A 13 -3.31 -2.60 0.87
N ALA A 14 -4.10 -2.45 1.93
CA ALA A 14 -4.26 -3.51 2.94
C ALA A 14 -4.90 -4.78 2.35
N PHE A 15 -5.92 -4.63 1.49
CA PHE A 15 -6.54 -5.76 0.79
C PHE A 15 -5.58 -6.44 -0.20
N HIS A 16 -4.77 -5.64 -0.91
CA HIS A 16 -3.75 -6.16 -1.82
C HIS A 16 -2.70 -6.96 -1.04
N LEU A 17 -2.19 -6.43 0.07
CA LEU A 17 -1.23 -7.12 0.93
C LEU A 17 -1.79 -8.43 1.49
N TYR A 18 -3.07 -8.45 1.89
CA TYR A 18 -3.74 -9.68 2.30
C TYR A 18 -3.75 -10.72 1.17
N SER A 19 -4.09 -10.29 -0.04
CA SER A 19 -4.17 -11.14 -1.23
C SER A 19 -2.79 -11.72 -1.60
N ASP A 20 -1.74 -10.89 -1.56
CA ASP A 20 -0.35 -11.30 -1.83
C ASP A 20 0.14 -12.38 -0.87
N ILE A 21 -0.27 -12.32 0.41
CA ILE A 21 0.13 -13.32 1.41
C ILE A 21 -0.72 -14.59 1.26
N GLU A 22 -2.01 -14.46 0.97
CA GLU A 22 -2.92 -15.61 0.86
C GLU A 22 -2.75 -16.38 -0.46
N VAL A 23 -2.18 -15.79 -1.52
CA VAL A 23 -2.02 -16.44 -2.83
C VAL A 23 -1.24 -17.77 -2.77
N THR A 24 -0.37 -17.91 -1.78
CA THR A 24 0.45 -19.12 -1.55
C THR A 24 -0.27 -20.16 -0.68
N SER A 25 -1.37 -19.78 -0.04
CA SER A 25 -2.10 -20.64 0.90
C SER A 25 -2.99 -21.66 0.17
N PRO A 26 -3.25 -22.84 0.78
CA PRO A 26 -4.10 -23.85 0.15
C PRO A 26 -5.53 -23.37 -0.02
N LEU A 27 -6.26 -23.97 -0.98
CA LEU A 27 -7.67 -23.65 -1.26
C LEU A 27 -8.51 -23.72 0.03
N ASN A 28 -9.38 -22.72 0.23
CA ASN A 28 -10.22 -22.52 1.42
C ASN A 28 -9.48 -22.21 2.73
N HIS A 29 -8.15 -22.03 2.71
CA HIS A 29 -7.45 -21.45 3.83
C HIS A 29 -7.85 -19.98 4.00
N LYS A 30 -8.01 -19.56 5.25
CA LYS A 30 -8.41 -18.20 5.60
C LYS A 30 -7.56 -17.74 6.76
N ASN A 31 -6.58 -16.88 6.50
CA ASN A 31 -5.79 -16.24 7.54
C ASN A 31 -6.59 -15.15 8.29
N ARG A 32 -7.57 -15.57 9.10
CA ARG A 32 -8.32 -14.70 10.02
C ARG A 32 -7.44 -13.79 10.89
N PRO A 33 -6.31 -14.22 11.47
CA PRO A 33 -5.48 -13.30 12.26
C PRO A 33 -4.92 -12.15 11.42
N LEU A 34 -4.51 -12.41 10.18
CA LEU A 34 -4.02 -11.38 9.26
C LEU A 34 -5.14 -10.43 8.82
N GLN A 35 -6.32 -10.97 8.50
CA GLN A 35 -7.51 -10.16 8.17
C GLN A 35 -7.89 -9.21 9.30
N ILE A 36 -7.96 -9.72 10.54
CA ILE A 36 -8.30 -8.93 11.72
C ILE A 36 -7.19 -7.89 11.99
N GLY A 37 -5.92 -8.28 11.88
CA GLY A 37 -4.79 -7.36 12.05
C GLY A 37 -4.82 -6.19 11.07
N LEU A 38 -5.06 -6.46 9.78
CA LEU A 38 -5.18 -5.43 8.74
C LEU A 38 -6.44 -4.57 8.94
N ALA A 39 -7.56 -5.15 9.35
CA ALA A 39 -8.77 -4.40 9.64
C ALA A 39 -8.57 -3.43 10.84
N ILE A 40 -7.91 -3.90 11.90
CA ILE A 40 -7.55 -3.06 13.05
C ILE A 40 -6.58 -1.96 12.61
N TYR A 41 -5.57 -2.28 11.82
CA TYR A 41 -4.63 -1.29 11.28
C TYR A 41 -5.37 -0.19 10.52
N CYS A 42 -6.24 -0.55 9.57
CA CYS A 42 -7.02 0.40 8.81
C CYS A 42 -7.93 1.25 9.71
N ALA A 43 -8.57 0.65 10.71
CA ALA A 43 -9.42 1.37 11.67
C ALA A 43 -8.61 2.38 12.51
N ILE A 44 -7.43 2.00 12.98
CA ILE A 44 -6.53 2.89 13.73
C ILE A 44 -6.07 4.05 12.86
N VAL A 45 -5.55 3.77 11.65
CA VAL A 45 -5.11 4.82 10.72
C VAL A 45 -6.26 5.77 10.42
N THR A 46 -7.46 5.24 10.15
CA THR A 46 -8.64 6.06 9.87
C THR A 46 -9.02 6.94 11.06
N ALA A 47 -9.05 6.40 12.28
CA ALA A 47 -9.38 7.14 13.48
C ALA A 47 -8.38 8.27 13.75
N PHE A 48 -7.07 7.97 13.73
CA PHE A 48 -6.02 8.97 13.90
C PHE A 48 -6.06 10.03 12.80
N TYR A 49 -6.32 9.63 11.56
CA TYR A 49 -6.34 10.55 10.44
C TYR A 49 -7.55 11.49 10.49
N LEU A 50 -8.71 11.02 10.95
CA LEU A 50 -9.90 11.85 11.20
C LEU A 50 -9.68 12.88 12.30
N LEU A 51 -8.87 12.55 13.32
CA LEU A 51 -8.60 13.45 14.45
C LEU A 51 -7.50 14.47 14.18
N SER A 52 -6.42 14.04 13.51
CA SER A 52 -5.22 14.87 13.36
C SER A 52 -5.08 15.53 12.00
N GLN A 53 -5.69 14.97 10.94
CA GLN A 53 -5.62 15.46 9.55
C GLN A 53 -4.19 15.79 9.06
N HIS A 54 -3.16 15.12 9.62
CA HIS A 54 -1.76 15.38 9.28
C HIS A 54 -1.32 14.55 8.08
N VAL A 55 -1.05 15.23 6.96
CA VAL A 55 -0.64 14.60 5.68
C VAL A 55 0.58 13.68 5.83
N ILE A 56 1.56 14.05 6.65
CA ILE A 56 2.78 13.24 6.87
C ILE A 56 2.45 11.89 7.52
N PHE A 57 1.50 11.85 8.46
CA PHE A 57 1.08 10.60 9.10
C PHE A 57 0.49 9.62 8.09
N PHE A 58 -0.32 10.13 7.17
CA PHE A 58 -0.87 9.34 6.08
C PHE A 58 0.23 8.79 5.16
N GLN A 59 1.16 9.64 4.72
CA GLN A 59 2.26 9.24 3.84
C GLN A 59 3.12 8.12 4.47
N VAL A 60 3.46 8.24 5.75
CA VAL A 60 4.24 7.21 6.46
C VAL A 60 3.44 5.91 6.59
N SER A 61 2.16 5.99 6.94
CA SER A 61 1.29 4.82 7.08
C SER A 61 1.12 4.08 5.75
N TYR A 62 0.80 4.82 4.69
CA TYR A 62 0.66 4.25 3.35
C TYR A 62 1.99 3.70 2.82
N GLY A 63 3.10 4.43 2.99
CA GLY A 63 4.43 3.99 2.57
C GLY A 63 4.87 2.70 3.25
N LEU A 64 4.51 2.50 4.52
CA LEU A 64 4.74 1.24 5.22
C LEU A 64 3.97 0.07 4.57
N LEU A 65 2.68 0.24 4.27
CA LEU A 65 1.88 -0.79 3.60
C LEU A 65 2.46 -1.17 2.24
N VAL A 66 2.83 -0.17 1.43
CA VAL A 66 3.43 -0.40 0.10
C VAL A 66 4.76 -1.14 0.23
N THR A 67 5.60 -0.77 1.20
CA THR A 67 6.89 -1.44 1.42
C THR A 67 6.69 -2.91 1.77
N LEU A 68 5.71 -3.21 2.64
CA LEU A 68 5.36 -4.59 2.98
C LEU A 68 4.80 -5.35 1.77
N MET A 69 4.00 -4.69 0.93
CA MET A 69 3.47 -5.26 -0.31
C MET A 69 4.61 -5.62 -1.25
N VAL A 70 5.50 -4.68 -1.57
CA VAL A 70 6.67 -4.92 -2.43
C VAL A 70 7.54 -6.03 -1.87
N PHE A 71 7.80 -6.04 -0.56
CA PHE A 71 8.54 -7.11 0.09
C PHE A 71 7.85 -8.48 -0.08
N SER A 72 6.54 -8.56 0.14
CA SER A 72 5.76 -9.78 -0.07
C SER A 72 5.81 -10.25 -1.52
N SER A 73 5.64 -9.34 -2.48
CA SER A 73 5.72 -9.67 -3.91
C SER A 73 7.12 -10.16 -4.32
N VAL A 74 8.19 -9.54 -3.80
CA VAL A 74 9.58 -10.01 -4.03
C VAL A 74 9.78 -11.41 -3.44
N ARG A 75 9.27 -11.68 -2.23
CA ARG A 75 9.32 -13.03 -1.65
C ARG A 75 8.62 -14.03 -2.55
N LEU A 76 7.42 -13.71 -3.05
CA LEU A 76 6.68 -14.59 -3.96
C LEU A 76 7.48 -14.91 -5.22
N MET A 77 8.15 -13.91 -5.82
CA MET A 77 9.00 -14.10 -6.99
C MET A 77 10.20 -15.00 -6.73
N LEU A 78 10.77 -15.01 -5.52
CA LEU A 78 11.91 -15.86 -5.19
C LEU A 78 11.55 -17.35 -5.09
N TYR A 79 10.29 -17.68 -4.81
CA TYR A 79 9.83 -19.07 -4.63
C TYR A 79 9.10 -19.64 -5.84
N TYR A 80 8.45 -18.81 -6.67
CA TYR A 80 7.61 -19.25 -7.78
C TYR A 80 8.12 -18.73 -9.14
N GLU A 81 7.84 -19.49 -10.20
CA GLU A 81 8.06 -19.00 -11.56
C GLU A 81 7.24 -17.74 -11.81
N HIS A 82 7.90 -16.71 -12.34
CA HIS A 82 7.32 -15.40 -12.46
C HIS A 82 7.75 -14.73 -13.76
N ASN A 83 6.90 -13.82 -14.24
CA ASN A 83 7.24 -12.95 -15.36
C ASN A 83 7.92 -11.69 -14.81
N THR A 84 9.27 -11.68 -14.82
CA THR A 84 10.07 -10.56 -14.31
C THR A 84 9.78 -9.26 -15.06
N LEU A 85 9.47 -9.32 -16.36
CA LEU A 85 9.12 -8.15 -17.15
C LEU A 85 7.85 -7.49 -16.61
N LEU A 86 6.81 -8.28 -16.33
CA LEU A 86 5.54 -7.77 -15.79
C LEU A 86 5.76 -7.09 -14.44
N TYR A 87 6.48 -7.75 -13.52
CA TYR A 87 6.79 -7.17 -12.22
C TYR A 87 7.61 -5.87 -12.35
N LEU A 88 8.67 -5.89 -13.16
CA LEU A 88 9.55 -4.75 -13.36
C LEU A 88 8.79 -3.56 -13.95
N THR A 89 7.91 -3.79 -14.94
CA THR A 89 7.09 -2.71 -15.51
C THR A 89 6.16 -2.09 -14.47
N GLY A 90 5.52 -2.90 -13.62
CA GLY A 90 4.68 -2.41 -12.53
C GLY A 90 5.48 -1.59 -11.52
N LEU A 91 6.63 -2.09 -11.08
CA LEU A 91 7.51 -1.41 -10.13
C LEU A 91 8.05 -0.09 -10.69
N VAL A 92 8.54 -0.08 -11.93
CA VAL A 92 9.05 1.14 -12.58
C VAL A 92 7.93 2.17 -12.74
N THR A 93 6.73 1.74 -13.15
CA THR A 93 5.58 2.65 -13.29
C THR A 93 5.22 3.27 -11.94
N TYR A 94 5.14 2.47 -10.88
CA TYR A 94 4.86 2.95 -9.53
C TYR A 94 5.92 3.94 -9.03
N MET A 95 7.19 3.59 -9.16
CA MET A 95 8.31 4.45 -8.74
C MET A 95 8.36 5.75 -9.53
N SER A 96 8.08 5.71 -10.83
CA SER A 96 8.02 6.91 -11.66
C SER A 96 6.92 7.86 -11.18
N GLY A 97 5.74 7.34 -10.83
CA GLY A 97 4.65 8.12 -10.25
C GLY A 97 5.06 8.74 -8.90
N PHE A 98 5.72 7.98 -8.04
CA PHE A 98 6.21 8.48 -6.75
C PHE A 98 7.25 9.60 -6.91
N VAL A 99 8.18 9.47 -7.86
CA VAL A 99 9.17 10.51 -8.17
C VAL A 99 8.48 11.77 -8.68
N LEU A 100 7.55 11.65 -9.63
CA LEU A 100 6.78 12.78 -10.15
C LEU A 100 5.99 13.50 -9.05
N TRP A 101 5.37 12.74 -8.14
CA TRP A 101 4.66 13.29 -6.99
C TRP A 101 5.59 14.08 -6.06
N ASN A 102 6.79 13.56 -5.75
CA ASN A 102 7.77 14.30 -4.93
C ASN A 102 8.28 15.58 -5.63
N LEU A 103 8.49 15.52 -6.94
CA LEU A 103 8.87 16.69 -7.72
C LEU A 103 7.78 17.75 -7.67
N ASP A 104 6.52 17.37 -7.84
CA ASP A 104 5.40 18.30 -7.74
C ASP A 104 5.34 18.95 -6.34
N GLN A 105 5.45 18.17 -5.27
CA GLN A 105 5.45 18.69 -3.90
C GLN A 105 6.59 19.68 -3.62
N HIS A 106 7.79 19.46 -4.17
CA HIS A 106 8.96 20.31 -3.90
C HIS A 106 9.06 21.53 -4.84
N PHE A 107 8.60 21.43 -6.08
CA PHE A 107 8.76 22.48 -7.09
C PHE A 107 7.49 23.30 -7.33
N CYS A 108 6.29 22.78 -7.07
CA CYS A 108 5.01 23.47 -7.23
C CYS A 108 4.50 24.03 -5.88
N GLY A 109 5.16 25.06 -5.34
CA GLY A 109 4.78 25.68 -4.06
C GLY A 109 3.47 26.49 -4.04
N ASN A 110 2.68 26.49 -5.13
CA ASN A 110 1.51 27.36 -5.31
C ASN A 110 0.14 26.62 -5.27
N LEU A 111 0.11 25.36 -4.85
CA LEU A 111 -1.10 24.51 -4.83
C LEU A 111 -1.53 24.09 -3.42
N GLN A 112 -1.31 24.94 -2.42
CA GLN A 112 -1.90 24.81 -1.07
C GLN A 112 -3.19 25.59 -0.95
#